data_AF-A0A0Q4CSL7-F1
#
_entry.id   AF-A0A0Q4CSL7-F1
#
_cell.length_a   1.000
_cell.length_b   1.000
_cell.length_c   1.000
_cell.angle_alpha   90.00
_cell.angle_beta   90.00
_cell.angle_gamma   90.00
#
_symmetry.space_group_name_H-M   'P 1'
#
loop_
_entity.id
_entity.type
_entity.pdbx_description
1 polymer ?
#
loop_
_entity_poly.entity_id
_entity_poly.type
_entity_poly.pdbx_seq_one_letter_code
_entity_poly.pdbx_strand_id
1 'polypeptide(L)' 'MTALLIYPGRAAVLPIEAVLSAIPQLPRPALNRLVARMIDRLDDMDGDPDLEPDADGEDTHDQEKTDD' A
#
# COMPACT_ATOMS: atom_id res chain seq x y z
N MET A 1 -7.09 -5.58 36.13
CA MET A 1 -6.10 -6.40 35.38
C MET A 1 -6.89 -7.21 34.37
N THR A 2 -6.99 -6.73 33.12
CA THR A 2 -7.82 -7.39 32.09
C THR A 2 -6.88 -8.18 31.20
N ALA A 3 -6.96 -9.51 31.26
CA ALA A 3 -6.16 -10.39 30.43
C ALA A 3 -6.74 -10.40 29.00
N LEU A 4 -5.91 -10.05 28.03
CA LEU A 4 -6.25 -10.10 26.61
C LEU A 4 -6.03 -11.54 26.10
N LEU A 5 -7.10 -12.32 26.01
CA LEU A 5 -7.09 -13.64 25.38
C LEU A 5 -7.12 -13.46 23.85
N ILE A 6 -5.96 -13.53 23.21
CA ILE A 6 -5.85 -13.61 21.76
C ILE A 6 -6.11 -15.07 21.36
N TYR A 7 -7.35 -15.35 20.93
CA TYR A 7 -7.68 -16.64 20.31
C TYR A 7 -7.11 -16.69 18.88
N PRO A 8 -6.27 -17.69 18.54
CA PRO A 8 -5.82 -17.86 17.17
C PRO A 8 -6.95 -18.56 16.39
N GLY A 9 -7.59 -17.86 15.46
CA GLY A 9 -8.58 -18.50 14.58
C GLY A 9 -9.69 -17.57 14.06
N ARG A 10 -9.81 -16.36 14.58
CA ARG A 10 -10.69 -15.35 14.01
C ARG A 10 -9.81 -14.16 13.67
N ALA A 11 -9.61 -13.88 12.39
CA ALA A 11 -9.07 -12.60 11.95
C ALA A 11 -10.06 -11.53 12.43
N ALA A 12 -9.84 -11.04 13.65
CA ALA A 12 -10.53 -9.86 14.13
C ALA A 12 -10.09 -8.74 13.21
N VAL A 13 -11.02 -8.24 12.40
CA VAL A 13 -10.83 -6.99 11.67
C VAL A 13 -10.77 -5.93 12.75
N LEU A 14 -9.57 -5.68 13.27
CA LEU A 14 -9.32 -4.59 14.17
C LEU A 14 -9.49 -3.30 13.37
N PRO A 15 -10.18 -2.29 13.91
CA PRO A 15 -10.23 -0.99 13.27
C PRO A 15 -8.79 -0.51 13.07
N ILE A 16 -8.49 0.04 11.89
CA ILE A 16 -7.13 0.41 11.51
C ILE A 16 -6.49 1.33 12.55
N GLU A 17 -7.26 2.24 13.15
CA GLU A 17 -6.85 3.10 14.26
C GLU A 17 -6.33 2.34 15.48
N ALA A 18 -6.93 1.19 15.81
CA ALA A 18 -6.45 0.35 16.92
C ALA A 18 -5.10 -0.30 16.57
N VAL A 19 -4.92 -0.72 15.31
CA VAL A 19 -3.64 -1.27 14.83
C VAL A 19 -2.56 -0.20 14.82
N LEU A 20 -2.88 1.00 14.32
CA LEU A 20 -1.97 2.14 14.26
C LEU A 20 -1.56 2.62 15.67
N SER A 21 -2.49 2.61 16.63
CA SER A 21 -2.21 2.97 18.02
C SER A 21 -1.23 2.00 18.70
N ALA A 22 -1.14 0.76 18.22
CA ALA A 22 -0.24 -0.26 18.76
C ALA A 22 1.17 -0.18 18.16
N ILE A 23 1.36 0.51 17.03
CA ILE A 23 2.65 0.63 16.33
C ILE A 23 3.79 1.10 17.26
N PRO A 24 3.62 2.16 18.09
CA PRO A 24 4.69 2.63 18.97
C PRO A 24 5.09 1.60 20.05
N GLN A 25 4.22 0.63 20.33
CA GLN A 25 4.42 -0.40 21.35
C GLN A 25 4.99 -1.70 20.76
N LEU A 26 5.16 -1.80 19.44
CA LEU A 26 5.70 -2.99 18.81
C LEU A 26 7.23 -3.10 19.02
N PRO A 27 7.74 -4.29 19.39
CA PRO A 27 9.17 -4.55 19.35
C PRO A 27 9.73 -4.32 17.95
N ARG A 28 10.94 -3.76 17.83
CA ARG A 28 11.60 -3.50 16.53
C ARG A 28 11.54 -4.68 15.54
N PRO A 29 11.76 -5.95 15.96
CA PRO A 29 11.66 -7.08 15.03
C PRO A 29 10.24 -7.31 14.49
N ALA A 30 9.21 -7.04 15.29
CA ALA A 30 7.82 -7.15 14.86
C ALA A 30 7.43 -6.01 13.92
N LEU A 31 7.88 -4.79 14.21
CA LEU A 31 7.69 -3.64 13.34
C LEU A 31 8.33 -3.87 11.96
N ASN A 32 9.55 -4.39 11.92
CA ASN A 32 10.23 -4.71 10.66
C ASN A 32 9.41 -5.70 9.80
N ARG A 33 8.85 -6.74 10.42
CA ARG A 33 8.01 -7.72 9.70
C ARG A 33 6.71 -7.10 9.20
N LEU A 34 6.10 -6.22 9.99
CA LEU A 34 4.89 -5.49 9.60
C LEU A 34 5.15 -4.60 8.40
N VAL A 35 6.22 -3.79 8.47
CA VAL A 35 6.60 -2.86 7.40
C VAL A 35 6.96 -3.62 6.11
N ALA A 36 7.74 -4.70 6.19
CA ALA A 36 8.06 -5.53 5.01
C ALA A 36 6.79 -5.99 4.28
N ARG A 37 5.81 -6.50 5.03
CA ARG A 37 4.53 -6.96 4.45
C ARG A 37 3.68 -5.83 3.87
N MET A 38 3.79 -4.61 4.42
CA MET A 38 3.12 -3.44 3.86
C MET A 38 3.78 -3.01 2.55
N ILE A 39 5.11 -3.07 2.45
CA ILE A 39 5.85 -2.79 1.22
C ILE A 39 5.44 -3.78 0.14
N ASP A 40 5.51 -5.09 0.40
CA ASP A 40 5.10 -6.11 -0.57
C ASP A 40 3.68 -5.85 -1.11
N ARG A 41 2.76 -5.40 -0.24
CA ARG A 41 1.39 -5.09 -0.63
C ARG A 41 1.28 -3.81 -1.46
N LEU A 42 2.11 -2.81 -1.20
CA LEU A 42 2.16 -1.58 -1.99
C LEU A 42 2.78 -1.85 -3.36
N ASP A 43 3.84 -2.66 -3.41
CA ASP A 43 4.47 -3.09 -4.67
C ASP A 43 3.47 -3.87 -5.54
N ASP A 44 2.66 -4.77 -4.94
CA ASP A 44 1.56 -5.44 -5.64
C ASP A 44 0.49 -4.46 -6.20
N MET A 45 0.32 -3.30 -5.56
CA MET A 45 -0.70 -2.30 -5.93
C MET A 45 -0.21 -1.30 -6.97
N ASP A 46 1.10 -1.01 -7.00
CA ASP A 46 1.70 -0.10 -7.98
C ASP A 46 1.62 -0.65 -9.42
N GLY A 47 1.35 -1.95 -9.57
CA GLY A 47 1.16 -2.58 -10.87
C GLY A 47 2.47 -2.94 -11.54
N ASP A 48 2.40 -3.28 -12.83
CA ASP A 48 3.59 -3.65 -13.60
C ASP A 48 4.31 -2.37 -14.08
N PRO A 49 5.55 -2.09 -13.60
CA PRO A 49 6.30 -0.89 -14.00
C PRO A 49 6.69 -0.89 -15.48
N ASP A 50 6.68 -2.05 -16.14
CA ASP A 50 6.97 -2.19 -17.57
C ASP A 50 5.71 -2.07 -18.44
N LEU A 51 4.53 -1.95 -17.82
CA LEU A 51 3.28 -1.69 -18.53
C LEU A 51 3.18 -0.18 -18.80
N GLU A 52 3.66 0.25 -19.98
CA GLU A 52 3.29 1.57 -20.49
C GLU A 52 1.75 1.63 -20.57
N PRO A 53 1.10 2.67 -20.01
CA PRO A 53 -0.33 2.84 -20.21
C PRO A 53 -0.58 2.89 -21.72
N ASP A 54 -1.42 1.98 -22.23
CA ASP A 54 -1.75 1.91 -23.65
C ASP A 54 -1.99 3.34 -24.16
N ALA A 55 -1.15 3.79 -25.09
CA ALA A 55 -1.24 5.11 -25.69
C ALA A 55 -2.46 5.19 -26.65
N ASP A 56 -3.65 4.87 -26.15
CA ASP A 56 -4.92 5.03 -26.85
C ASP A 56 -5.58 6.38 -26.55
N GLY A 57 -5.00 7.18 -25.66
CA GLY A 57 -5.26 8.61 -25.55
C GLY A 57 -4.34 9.38 -26.49
N GLU A 58 -4.85 9.70 -27.68
CA GLU A 58 -4.27 10.62 -28.65
C GLU A 58 -3.43 11.73 -27.97
N ASP A 59 -2.11 11.66 -28.14
CA ASP A 59 -1.20 12.73 -27.79
C ASP A 59 -1.48 13.91 -28.73
N THR A 60 -2.42 14.79 -28.34
CA THR A 60 -2.68 16.04 -29.07
C THR A 60 -1.62 17.10 -28.80
N HIS A 61 -0.42 16.72 -28.37
CA HIS A 61 0.68 17.63 -28.08
C HIS A 61 1.65 17.78 -29.25
N ASP A 62 1.13 17.97 -30.46
CA ASP A 62 1.91 18.56 -31.56
C ASP A 62 0.95 19.25 -32.56
N GLN A 63 0.61 20.50 -32.26
CA GLN A 63 0.21 21.45 -33.30
C GLN A 63 1.07 22.71 -33.17
N GLU A 64 2.37 22.58 -33.44
CA GLU A 64 3.13 23.72 -33.94
C GLU A 64 2.58 24.06 -35.34
N LYS A 65 1.63 24.99 -35.36
CA LYS A 65 1.08 25.54 -36.59
C LYS A 65 2.17 26.38 -37.26
N THR A 66 2.82 25.84 -38.27
CA THR A 66 3.60 26.63 -39.23
C THR A 66 2.61 27.32 -40.17
N ASP A 67 2.32 28.59 -39.92
CA ASP A 67 1.62 29.45 -40.88
C ASP A 67 2.64 29.96 -41.93
N ASP A 68 2.27 29.84 -43.21
CA ASP A 68 2.97 30.30 -44.44
C ASP A 68 2.94 31.83 -44.61
#